data_AF-A0A351NXV7-F1
#
_entry.id   AF-A0A351NXV7-F1
#
_cell.length_a   1.000
_cell.length_b   1.000
_cell.length_c   1.000
_cell.angle_alpha   90.00
_cell.angle_beta   90.00
_cell.angle_gamma   90.00
#
_symmetry.space_group_name_H-M   'P 1'
#
loop_
_entity.id
_entity.type
_entity.pdbx_description
1 polymer ?
#
loop_
_entity_poly.entity_id
_entity_poly.type
_entity_poly.pdbx_seq_one_letter_code
_entity_poly.pdbx_strand_id
1 'polypeptide(L)' 'SKNIGVYANGFRPISNTIQANDGYSIMRDDLAPQDYLEFARQWKVLGATIVGGCCGIGPEHIALLKALKD' A
#
# COMPACT_ATOMS: atom_id res chain seq x y z
N SER A 1 -2.64 -22.54 9.84
CA SER A 1 -3.15 -21.50 8.92
C SER A 1 -2.03 -21.09 7.97
N LYS A 2 -2.34 -20.69 6.73
CA LYS A 2 -1.33 -20.11 5.83
C LYS A 2 -1.06 -18.66 6.25
N ASN A 3 0.18 -18.22 6.17
CA ASN A 3 0.53 -16.81 6.29
C ASN A 3 0.28 -16.12 4.95
N ILE A 4 -0.55 -15.07 4.95
CA ILE A 4 -0.90 -14.29 3.76
C ILE A 4 -0.27 -12.91 3.89
N GLY A 5 0.55 -12.53 2.90
CA GLY A 5 1.16 -11.22 2.80
C GLY A 5 0.43 -10.31 1.81
N VAL A 6 0.20 -9.05 2.18
CA VAL A 6 -0.42 -8.03 1.32
C VAL A 6 0.40 -6.73 1.37
N TYR A 7 0.60 -6.11 0.21
CA TYR A 7 1.26 -4.82 0.06
C TYR A 7 0.75 -4.15 -1.22
N ALA A 8 0.53 -2.83 -1.20
CA ALA A 8 0.08 -2.07 -2.37
C ALA A 8 1.06 -0.96 -2.75
N ASN A 9 0.91 -0.45 -3.99
CA ASN A 9 1.64 0.71 -4.48
C ASN A 9 0.90 2.01 -4.11
N GLY A 10 1.65 3.07 -3.85
CA GLY A 10 1.16 4.45 -3.72
C GLY A 10 1.16 5.24 -5.03
N PHE A 11 1.34 4.57 -6.17
CA PHE A 11 1.34 5.20 -7.49
C PHE A 11 -0.05 5.14 -8.13
N ARG A 12 -0.39 6.17 -8.91
CA ARG A 12 -1.55 6.11 -9.80
C ARG A 12 -1.33 5.02 -10.87
N PRO A 13 -2.40 4.39 -11.38
CA PRO A 13 -2.28 3.45 -12.49
C PRO A 13 -1.59 4.13 -13.68
N ILE A 14 -0.49 3.54 -14.16
CA ILE A 14 0.17 4.00 -15.38
C ILE A 14 -0.59 3.39 -16.55
N SER A 15 -1.01 4.24 -17.49
CA SER A 15 -1.57 3.78 -18.76
C SER A 15 -0.52 2.96 -19.53
N ASN A 16 -0.92 1.83 -20.14
CA ASN A 16 -0.05 1.01 -21.02
C ASN A 16 0.42 1.75 -22.29
N THR A 17 0.03 3.02 -22.47
CA THR A 17 0.45 3.88 -23.58
C THR A 17 1.77 4.61 -23.30
N ILE A 18 2.32 4.53 -22.09
CA ILE A 18 3.60 5.16 -21.73
C ILE A 18 4.69 4.08 -21.74
N GLN A 19 5.82 4.35 -22.40
CA GLN A 19 6.95 3.43 -22.39
C GLN A 19 7.47 3.25 -20.94
N ALA A 20 7.95 2.06 -20.60
CA ALA A 20 8.28 1.66 -19.22
C ALA A 20 9.25 2.60 -18.47
N ASN A 21 9.99 3.46 -19.19
CA ASN A 21 11.00 4.37 -18.64
C ASN A 21 10.68 5.87 -18.88
N ASP A 22 9.53 6.19 -19.49
CA ASP A 22 9.25 7.52 -20.05
C ASP A 22 8.20 8.32 -19.26
N GLY A 23 7.70 7.75 -18.15
CA GLY A 23 6.74 8.39 -17.26
C GLY A 23 7.23 8.39 -15.82
N TYR A 24 7.27 9.57 -15.19
CA TYR A 24 7.34 9.64 -13.72
C TYR A 24 6.05 9.05 -13.15
N SER A 25 6.16 8.03 -12.29
CA SER A 25 5.02 7.51 -11.55
C SER A 25 4.45 8.63 -10.66
N ILE A 26 3.25 9.09 -10.98
CA ILE A 26 2.57 10.12 -10.19
C ILE A 26 2.05 9.46 -8.92
N MET A 27 2.40 10.06 -7.77
CA MET A 27 1.88 9.63 -6.48
C MET A 27 0.36 9.81 -6.41
N ARG A 28 -0.30 8.89 -5.71
CA ARG A 28 -1.69 9.05 -5.31
C ARG A 28 -1.78 10.17 -4.28
N ASP A 29 -2.60 11.17 -4.56
CA ASP A 29 -2.98 12.25 -3.67
C ASP A 29 -4.05 11.82 -2.64
N ASP A 30 -4.76 10.72 -2.93
CA ASP A 30 -5.80 10.13 -2.10
C ASP A 30 -5.30 9.00 -1.18
N LEU A 31 -3.98 8.89 -0.97
CA LEU A 31 -3.39 7.83 -0.16
C LEU A 31 -2.44 8.37 0.90
N ALA A 32 -3.00 9.17 1.82
CA ALA A 32 -2.27 9.58 3.01
C ALA A 32 -2.01 8.37 3.92
N PRO A 33 -1.11 8.50 4.92
CA PRO A 33 -0.82 7.41 5.86
C PRO A 33 -2.06 6.81 6.53
N GLN A 34 -3.04 7.64 6.91
CA GLN A 34 -4.28 7.17 7.55
C GLN A 34 -5.16 6.38 6.58
N ASP A 35 -5.26 6.80 5.32
CA ASP A 35 -6.04 6.09 4.31
C ASP A 35 -5.48 4.68 4.08
N TYR A 36 -4.16 4.56 4.03
CA TYR A 36 -3.49 3.26 3.92
C TYR A 36 -3.75 2.34 5.11
N LEU A 37 -3.81 2.91 6.33
CA LEU A 37 -4.14 2.15 7.54
C LEU A 37 -5.56 1.58 7.48
N GLU A 38 -6.53 2.33 6.94
CA GLU A 38 -7.91 1.81 6.81
C GLU A 38 -7.98 0.62 5.86
N PHE A 39 -7.30 0.67 4.71
CA PHE A 39 -7.17 -0.50 3.85
C PHE A 39 -6.49 -1.67 4.55
N ALA A 40 -5.42 -1.41 5.30
CA ALA A 40 -4.69 -2.44 6.00
C ALA A 40 -5.52 -3.13 7.10
N ARG A 41 -6.41 -2.39 7.79
CA ARG A 41 -7.40 -2.97 8.72
C ARG A 41 -8.37 -3.90 8.00
N GLN A 42 -8.87 -3.50 6.83
CA GLN A 42 -9.74 -4.35 6.02
C GLN A 42 -9.01 -5.62 5.58
N TRP A 43 -7.76 -5.52 5.12
CA TRP A 43 -6.96 -6.69 4.74
C TRP A 43 -6.72 -7.64 5.91
N LYS A 44 -6.48 -7.13 7.11
CA LYS A 44 -6.37 -7.96 8.33
C LYS A 44 -7.66 -8.74 8.59
N VAL A 45 -8.82 -8.08 8.51
CA VAL A 45 -10.13 -8.74 8.67
C VAL A 45 -10.36 -9.84 7.62
N LEU A 46 -9.85 -9.64 6.40
CA LEU A 46 -9.90 -10.61 5.30
C LEU A 46 -8.86 -11.73 5.41
N GLY A 47 -8.02 -11.74 6.45
CA GLY A 47 -7.08 -12.83 6.75
C GLY A 47 -5.62 -12.55 6.38
N ALA A 48 -5.24 -11.32 6.04
CA ALA A 48 -3.84 -10.95 5.90
C ALA A 48 -3.11 -11.04 7.26
N THR A 49 -2.00 -11.77 7.28
CA THR A 49 -1.16 -11.96 8.49
C THR A 49 0.13 -11.16 8.43
N ILE A 50 0.50 -10.65 7.25
CA ILE A 50 1.65 -9.78 7.03
C ILE A 50 1.19 -8.62 6.15
N VAL A 51 1.39 -7.38 6.59
CA VAL A 51 1.08 -6.18 5.82
C VAL A 51 2.32 -5.32 5.68
N GLY A 52 2.64 -4.94 4.45
CA GLY A 52 3.79 -4.08 4.13
C GLY A 52 3.39 -2.97 3.16
N GLY A 53 4.38 -2.42 2.45
CA GLY A 53 4.19 -1.40 1.43
C GLY A 53 5.12 -1.64 0.24
N CYS A 54 4.71 -1.17 -0.94
CA CYS A 54 5.54 -1.19 -2.14
C CYS A 54 6.03 0.21 -2.50
N CYS A 55 6.25 0.46 -3.78
CA CYS A 55 6.60 1.76 -4.32
C CYS A 55 5.57 2.83 -3.93
N GLY A 56 6.03 3.96 -3.40
CA GLY A 56 5.18 5.07 -2.97
C GLY A 56 4.53 4.91 -1.59
N ILE A 57 4.79 3.81 -0.87
CA ILE A 57 4.38 3.66 0.54
C ILE A 57 5.61 3.92 1.43
N GLY A 58 5.59 5.05 2.14
CA GLY A 58 6.73 5.56 2.90
C GLY A 58 6.76 5.15 4.37
N PRO A 59 7.81 5.57 5.11
CA PRO A 59 7.91 5.32 6.55
C PRO A 59 6.70 5.80 7.36
N GLU A 60 6.07 6.90 6.96
CA GLU A 60 4.90 7.47 7.61
C GLU A 60 3.69 6.51 7.54
N HIS A 61 3.48 5.86 6.37
CA HIS A 61 2.47 4.83 6.20
C HIS A 61 2.80 3.59 7.05
N ILE A 62 4.05 3.11 6.97
CA ILE A 62 4.49 1.90 7.69
C ILE A 62 4.39 2.07 9.21
N ALA A 63 4.70 3.26 9.73
CA ALA A 63 4.61 3.56 11.16
C ALA A 63 3.19 3.32 11.71
N LEU A 64 2.16 3.66 10.92
CA LEU A 64 0.77 3.48 11.32
C LEU A 64 0.31 2.02 11.29
N LEU A 65 0.94 1.15 10.50
CA LEU A 65 0.64 -0.29 10.48
C LEU A 65 0.90 -0.97 11.83
N LYS A 66 1.65 -0.35 12.74
CA LYS A 66 1.80 -0.83 14.13
C LYS A 66 0.45 -0.98 14.83
N ALA A 67 -0.56 -0.20 14.46
CA ALA A 67 -1.91 -0.28 15.00
C ALA A 67 -2.65 -1.58 14.62
N LEU A 68 -2.10 -2.40 13.72
CA LEU A 68 -2.65 -3.71 13.36
C LEU A 68 -2.18 -4.83 14.29
N LYS A 69 -1.26 -4.56 15.22
CA LYS A 69 -0.85 -5.55 16.22
C LYS A 69 -1.98 -5.68 17.24
N ASP A 70 -2.34 -6.93 17.56
CA ASP A 70 -3.24 -7.24 18.67
C ASP A 70 -2.58 -6.93 20.02
#